data_AF-A0A0R3BV04-F1
#
_entry.id   AF-A0A0R3BV04-F1
#
_cell.length_a   1.000
_cell.length_b   1.000
_cell.length_c   1.000
_cell.angle_alpha   90.00
_cell.angle_beta   90.00
_cell.angle_gamma   90.00
#
_symmetry.space_group_name_H-M   'P 1'
#
loop_
_entity.id
_entity.type
_entity.pdbx_description
1 polymer ?
#
loop_
_entity_poly.entity_id
_entity_poly.type
_entity_poly.pdbx_seq_one_letter_code
_entity_poly.pdbx_strand_id
1 'polypeptide(L)' 'MSTYVVRFMKDVLGEYGRQCEVCQGTLEIDAADEDEARERAKARFCKDQALHHWSLHADRIHVRPADFPS' A
#
# COMPACT_ATOMS: atom_id res chain seq x y z
N MET A 1 12.90 -8.18 -13.73
CA MET A 1 12.08 -7.33 -12.85
C MET A 1 10.88 -8.16 -12.48
N SER A 2 10.48 -8.08 -11.21
CA SER A 2 9.35 -8.81 -10.68
C SER A 2 8.24 -7.80 -10.40
N THR A 3 7.01 -8.18 -10.70
CA THR A 3 5.86 -7.34 -10.35
C THR A 3 5.51 -7.57 -8.89
N TYR A 4 5.37 -6.48 -8.13
CA TYR A 4 4.97 -6.49 -6.74
C TYR A 4 3.64 -5.76 -6.59
N VAL A 5 2.72 -6.38 -5.85
CA VAL A 5 1.44 -5.80 -5.46
C VAL A 5 1.62 -5.14 -4.10
N VAL A 6 1.50 -3.82 -4.08
CA VAL A 6 1.60 -3.01 -2.88
C VAL A 6 0.20 -2.56 -2.44
N ARG A 7 -0.22 -2.97 -1.26
CA ARG A 7 -1.52 -2.62 -0.66
C ARG A 7 -1.33 -1.62 0.47
N PHE A 8 -2.11 -0.56 0.43
CA PHE A 8 -2.14 0.48 1.45
C PHE A 8 -3.34 0.23 2.36
N MET A 9 -3.06 -0.05 3.63
CA MET A 9 -4.06 -0.39 4.63
C MET A 9 -4.17 0.75 5.64
N LYS A 10 -5.40 1.14 5.97
CA LYS A 10 -5.70 2.13 7.01
C LYS A 10 -6.53 1.49 8.09
N ASP A 11 -6.11 1.66 9.33
CA ASP A 11 -6.92 1.27 10.46
C ASP A 11 -7.94 2.38 10.73
N VAL A 12 -9.23 2.06 10.61
CA VAL A 12 -10.30 2.99 10.99
C VAL A 12 -10.97 2.48 12.25
N LEU A 13 -11.04 3.33 13.26
CA LEU A 13 -11.81 3.05 14.46
C LEU A 13 -13.28 3.29 14.14
N GLY A 14 -14.06 2.21 14.04
CA GLY A 14 -15.50 2.30 13.90
C GLY A 14 -16.17 2.82 15.17
N GLU A 15 -17.42 3.26 15.02
CA GLU A 15 -18.22 3.95 16.06
C GLU A 15 -18.48 3.08 17.32
N TYR A 16 -18.21 1.77 17.27
CA TYR A 16 -18.34 0.83 18.39
C TYR A 16 -16.99 0.35 18.94
N GLY A 17 -15.89 1.07 18.68
CA GLY A 17 -14.54 0.67 19.11
C GLY A 17 -13.98 -0.54 18.36
N ARG A 18 -14.60 -0.94 17.24
CA ARG A 18 -14.10 -2.00 16.38
C ARG A 18 -13.09 -1.41 15.41
N GLN A 19 -11.84 -1.85 15.50
CA GLN A 19 -10.84 -1.52 14.50
C GLN A 19 -11.14 -2.32 13.24
N CYS A 20 -11.35 -1.60 12.14
CA CYS A 20 -11.51 -2.19 10.82
C CYS A 20 -10.33 -1.76 9.96
N GLU A 21 -9.62 -2.73 9.40
CA GLU A 21 -8.56 -2.45 8.44
C GLU A 21 -9.18 -2.28 7.05
N VAL A 22 -9.01 -1.11 6.45
CA VAL A 22 -9.57 -0.77 5.14
C VAL A 22 -8.45 -0.65 4.13
N CYS A 23 -8.56 -1.39 3.03
CA CYS A 23 -7.71 -1.21 1.85
C CYS A 23 -8.01 0.15 1.21
N GLN A 24 -7.08 1.10 1.32
CA GLN A 24 -7.18 2.43 0.71
C GLN A 24 -6.78 2.44 -0.75
N GLY A 25 -5.98 1.45 -1.16
CA GLY A 25 -5.57 1.28 -2.54
C GLY A 25 -4.62 0.10 -2.71
N THR A 26 -4.58 -0.41 -3.93
CA THR A 26 -3.60 -1.41 -4.36
C THR A 26 -2.87 -0.85 -5.57
N LEU A 27 -1.55 -0.97 -5.59
CA LEU A 27 -0.69 -0.53 -6.68
C LEU A 27 0.21 -1.68 -7.11
N GLU A 28 0.25 -1.93 -8.41
CA GLU A 28 1.18 -2.87 -9.02
C GLU A 28 2.42 -2.11 -9.47
N ILE A 29 3.57 -2.51 -8.95
CA ILE A 29 4.85 -1.87 -9.17
C ILE A 29 5.84 -2.92 -9.65
N ASP A 30 6.44 -2.67 -10.81
CA ASP A 30 7.58 -3.43 -11.26
C ASP A 30 8.85 -2.92 -10.58
N ALA A 31 9.53 -3.83 -9.89
CA ALA A 31 10.76 -3.54 -9.16
C ALA A 31 11.73 -4.73 -9.21
N ALA A 32 12.98 -4.49 -8.86
CA ALA A 32 13.93 -5.57 -8.61
C ALA A 32 13.61 -6.30 -7.29
N ASP A 33 13.32 -5.54 -6.24
CA ASP A 33 13.17 -6.02 -4.86
C ASP A 33 11.97 -5.38 -4.15
N GLU A 34 11.52 -5.97 -3.05
CA GLU A 34 10.38 -5.48 -2.25
C GLU A 34 10.60 -4.05 -1.71
N ASP A 35 11.83 -3.68 -1.38
CA ASP A 35 12.15 -2.35 -0.88
C ASP A 35 11.98 -1.28 -1.98
N GLU A 36 12.51 -1.55 -3.18
CA GLU A 36 12.30 -0.68 -4.34
C GLU A 36 10.81 -0.59 -4.70
N ALA A 37 10.08 -1.71 -4.67
CA ALA A 37 8.64 -1.73 -4.90
C ALA A 37 7.91 -0.84 -3.90
N ARG A 38 8.30 -0.89 -2.63
CA ARG A 38 7.72 -0.08 -1.55
C ARG A 38 7.96 1.40 -1.77
N GLU A 39 9.18 1.81 -2.09
CA GLU A 39 9.51 3.23 -2.32
C GLU A 39 8.77 3.80 -3.53
N ARG A 40 8.78 3.07 -4.65
CA ARG A 40 8.03 3.45 -5.86
C ARG A 40 6.54 3.52 -5.60
N ALA A 41 5.98 2.57 -4.86
CA ALA A 41 4.57 2.57 -4.48
C ALA A 41 4.23 3.79 -3.63
N LYS A 42 5.05 4.15 -2.63
CA LYS A 42 4.83 5.36 -1.81
C LYS A 42 4.79 6.62 -2.67
N ALA A 43 5.76 6.79 -3.56
CA ALA A 43 5.83 7.97 -4.43
C ALA A 43 4.60 8.05 -5.36
N ARG A 44 4.19 6.92 -5.94
CA ARG A 44 3.02 6.86 -6.82
C ARG A 44 1.73 7.08 -6.06
N PHE A 45 1.56 6.48 -4.88
CA PHE A 45 0.39 6.66 -4.03
C PHE A 45 0.23 8.11 -3.56
N CYS A 46 1.32 8.75 -3.12
CA CYS A 46 1.32 10.18 -2.79
C CYS A 46 0.89 11.03 -4.00
N LYS A 47 1.36 10.71 -5.20
CA LYS A 47 0.99 11.44 -6.42
C LYS A 47 -0.48 11.22 -6.80
N ASP A 48 -0.97 9.99 -6.72
CA ASP A 48 -2.33 9.61 -7.14
C ASP A 48 -3.39 10.19 -6.19
N GLN A 49 -3.15 10.11 -4.89
CA GLN A 49 -4.04 10.66 -3.87
C GLN A 49 -3.77 12.14 -3.54
N ALA A 50 -2.85 12.80 -4.26
CA ALA A 50 -2.41 14.17 -4.00
C ALA A 50 -2.02 14.43 -2.53
N LEU A 51 -1.31 13.47 -1.93
CA LEU A 51 -0.91 13.51 -0.53
C LEU A 51 0.54 13.93 -0.38
N HIS A 52 0.80 14.74 0.64
CA HIS A 52 2.15 15.08 1.04
C HIS A 52 2.89 13.89 1.67
N HIS A 53 2.15 13.01 2.36
CA HIS A 53 2.71 11.83 3.00
C HIS A 53 1.70 10.68 2.98
N TRP A 54 2.15 9.49 2.55
CA TRP A 54 1.31 8.28 2.48
C TRP A 54 0.74 7.89 3.86
N SER A 55 1.46 8.20 4.94
CA SER A 55 1.05 7.90 6.32
C SER A 55 -0.20 8.65 6.78
N LEU A 56 -0.65 9.67 6.05
CA LEU A 56 -1.92 10.36 6.32
C LEU A 56 -3.13 9.52 5.91
N HIS A 57 -2.97 8.71 4.85
CA HIS A 57 -4.04 7.90 4.28
C HIS A 57 -3.84 6.41 4.48
N ALA A 58 -2.68 5.94 4.90
CA ALA A 58 -2.44 4.53 5.17
C ALA A 58 -1.50 4.36 6.35
N ASP A 59 -1.89 3.53 7.31
CA ASP A 59 -1.09 3.21 8.49
C ASP A 59 -0.09 2.09 8.20
N ARG A 60 -0.42 1.19 7.27
CA ARG A 60 0.40 0.04 6.90
C ARG A 60 0.52 -0.13 5.39
N ILE A 61 1.67 -0.65 4.97
CA ILE A 61 1.94 -1.02 3.58
C ILE A 61 2.28 -2.51 3.55
N HIS A 62 1.51 -3.27 2.79
CA HIS A 62 1.81 -4.66 2.50
C HIS A 62 2.38 -4.76 1.10
N VAL A 63 3.63 -5.19 0.98
CA VAL A 63 4.25 -5.55 -0.29
C VAL A 63 4.15 -7.06 -0.44
N ARG A 64 3.68 -7.53 -1.59
CA ARG A 64 3.68 -8.94 -1.94
C ARG A 64 4.11 -9.12 -3.39
N PRO A 65 4.96 -10.10 -3.72
CA PRO A 65 5.21 -10.44 -5.12
C PRO A 65 3.89 -10.88 -5.79
N ALA A 66 3.63 -10.37 -7.00
CA ALA A 66 2.45 -10.71 -7.79
C ALA A 66 2.48 -12.18 -8.27
N ASP A 67 3.69 -12.75 -8.35
CA ASP A 67 3.94 -14.11 -8.84
C ASP A 67 3.59 -15.21 -7.82
N PHE A 68 3.13 -14.88 -6.62
CA PHE A 68 2.78 -15.90 -5.62
C PHE A 68 1.46 -16.61 -5.99
N PRO A 69 1.49 -17.90 -6.37
CA PRO A 69 0.27 -18.64 -6.69
C PRO A 69 -0.54 -18.81 -5.39
N SER A 70 -1.82 -18.45 -5.46
CA SER A 70 -2.80 -18.67 -4.38
C SER A 70 -3.20 -20.13 -4.26
#